data_AF-A0A0Q9WBZ2-F1
#
_entry.id   AF-A0A0Q9WBZ2-F1
#
_cell.length_a   1.000
_cell.length_b   1.000
_cell.length_c   1.000
_cell.angle_alpha   90.00
_cell.angle_beta   90.00
_cell.angle_gamma   90.00
#
_symmetry.space_group_name_H-M   'P 1'
#
loop_
_entity.id
_entity.type
_entity.pdbx_description
1 polymer ?
#
loop_
_entity_poly.entity_id
_entity_poly.type
_entity_poly.pdbx_seq_one_letter_code
_entity_poly.pdbx_strand_id
1 'polypeptide(L)'
;MKKFIVVFVALFGAAVAQQSFKCPDDFGFYPHETSCDKYWKCDNGVSELKTCGNGLAFDATDSKFLTENCDYLHNVECGERTELEPPITTPHCSRLYGIFPDENKCDVFWNCWNGEPSRYQCSPGLAYDRDARVCMWADQVPECKNEEVANGFACPAAGELANTGSFSRHAHPEDCRKYYICLEGVAREYGCPIGTVFKIGDSDGTGNCEDPEDVPGCEDYYGDVDLKALKKLGF
;
A
#
# COMPACT_ATOMS: atom_id res chain seq x y z
N MET A 1 -66.99 -48.42 -2.61
CA MET A 1 -66.49 -47.65 -1.46
C MET A 1 -65.04 -47.26 -1.75
N LYS A 2 -64.78 -46.03 -2.23
CA LYS A 2 -63.41 -45.53 -2.44
C LYS A 2 -63.16 -44.44 -1.39
N LYS A 3 -62.28 -44.72 -0.42
CA LYS A 3 -61.85 -43.75 0.59
C LYS A 3 -60.76 -42.87 -0.04
N PHE A 4 -61.04 -41.59 -0.20
CA PHE A 4 -60.02 -40.59 -0.54
C PHE A 4 -59.40 -40.10 0.77
N ILE A 5 -58.10 -40.36 0.94
CA ILE A 5 -57.30 -39.81 2.05
C ILE A 5 -56.76 -38.47 1.56
N VAL A 6 -57.20 -37.38 2.18
CA VAL A 6 -56.66 -36.04 1.97
C VAL A 6 -55.50 -35.86 2.93
N VAL A 7 -54.27 -35.76 2.40
CA VAL A 7 -53.07 -35.46 3.18
C VAL A 7 -52.89 -33.94 3.19
N PHE A 8 -53.11 -33.31 4.34
CA PHE A 8 -52.76 -31.89 4.56
C PHE A 8 -51.25 -31.81 4.79
N VAL A 9 -50.52 -31.24 3.82
CA VAL A 9 -49.11 -30.88 4.00
C VAL A 9 -49.06 -29.54 4.72
N ALA A 10 -48.73 -29.55 6.00
CA ALA A 10 -48.45 -28.35 6.77
C ALA A 10 -47.10 -27.78 6.33
N LEU A 11 -47.13 -26.68 5.56
CA LEU A 11 -45.96 -25.86 5.28
C LEU A 11 -45.57 -25.12 6.56
N PHE A 12 -44.61 -25.67 7.30
CA PHE A 12 -43.91 -24.95 8.35
C PHE A 12 -43.00 -23.90 7.69
N GLY A 13 -43.50 -22.67 7.60
CA GLY A 13 -42.65 -21.52 7.32
C GLY A 13 -41.70 -21.31 8.49
N ALA A 14 -40.41 -21.58 8.29
CA ALA A 14 -39.38 -21.19 9.23
C ALA A 14 -39.28 -19.66 9.22
N ALA A 15 -39.88 -19.00 10.21
CA ALA A 15 -39.62 -17.60 10.50
C ALA A 15 -38.16 -17.49 10.98
N VAL A 16 -37.30 -16.93 10.14
CA VAL A 16 -35.94 -16.56 10.54
C VAL A 16 -36.08 -15.42 11.54
N ALA A 17 -35.81 -15.69 12.82
CA ALA A 17 -35.80 -14.67 13.85
C ALA A 17 -34.56 -13.79 13.64
N GLN A 18 -34.73 -12.61 13.07
CA GLN A 18 -33.72 -11.55 13.10
C GLN A 18 -33.52 -11.17 14.57
N GLN A 19 -32.38 -11.51 15.18
CA GLN A 19 -32.09 -11.05 16.53
C GLN A 19 -32.03 -9.53 16.53
N SER A 20 -32.92 -8.89 17.30
CA SER A 20 -32.87 -7.46 17.55
C SER A 20 -31.76 -7.18 18.56
N PHE A 21 -30.71 -6.44 18.16
CA PHE A 21 -29.71 -5.92 19.09
C PHE A 21 -30.38 -5.04 20.14
N LYS A 22 -29.92 -5.13 21.39
CA LYS A 22 -30.40 -4.30 22.49
C LYS A 22 -29.28 -3.36 22.92
N CYS A 23 -29.54 -2.06 22.83
CA CYS A 23 -28.61 -1.03 23.27
C CYS A 23 -28.18 -1.21 24.73
N PRO A 24 -26.86 -1.29 25.01
CA PRO A 24 -26.33 -1.29 26.37
C PRO A 24 -26.63 0.00 27.13
N ASP A 25 -26.48 1.15 26.46
CA ASP A 25 -26.79 2.49 26.94
C ASP A 25 -27.66 3.26 25.94
N ASP A 26 -28.26 4.38 26.38
CA ASP A 26 -29.13 5.21 25.54
C ASP A 26 -28.41 5.73 24.28
N PHE A 27 -27.11 5.96 24.36
CA PHE A 27 -26.27 6.43 23.26
C PHE A 27 -25.00 5.56 23.14
N GLY A 28 -24.53 5.37 21.92
CA GLY A 28 -23.20 4.79 21.68
C GLY A 28 -23.07 4.07 20.34
N PHE A 29 -21.87 3.54 20.10
CA PHE A 29 -21.49 2.82 18.90
C PHE A 29 -20.84 1.50 19.31
N TYR A 30 -21.51 0.38 19.03
CA TYR A 30 -21.13 -0.94 19.52
C TYR A 30 -20.76 -1.85 18.37
N PRO A 31 -19.72 -2.70 18.50
CA PRO A 31 -19.34 -3.62 17.43
C PRO A 31 -20.46 -4.60 17.11
N HIS A 32 -20.63 -4.95 15.83
CA HIS A 32 -21.47 -6.08 15.44
C HIS A 32 -20.85 -7.40 15.92
N GLU A 33 -21.69 -8.40 16.18
CA GLU A 33 -21.30 -9.65 16.80
C GLU A 33 -20.36 -10.48 15.92
N THR A 34 -20.56 -10.44 14.60
CA THR A 34 -19.83 -11.26 13.62
C THR A 34 -19.14 -10.47 12.51
N SER A 35 -19.48 -9.20 12.31
CA SER A 35 -19.05 -8.42 11.14
C SER A 35 -18.09 -7.32 11.58
N CYS A 36 -16.91 -7.28 10.97
CA CYS A 36 -15.89 -6.33 11.38
C CYS A 36 -16.21 -4.92 10.89
N ASP A 37 -16.91 -4.82 9.76
CA ASP A 37 -17.28 -3.57 9.09
C ASP A 37 -18.70 -3.11 9.42
N LYS A 38 -19.37 -3.73 10.38
CA LYS A 38 -20.67 -3.27 10.90
C LYS A 38 -20.61 -2.95 12.38
N TYR A 39 -21.50 -2.05 12.77
CA TYR A 39 -21.67 -1.61 14.15
C TYR A 39 -23.11 -1.15 14.39
N TRP A 40 -23.51 -1.16 15.65
CA TRP A 40 -24.79 -0.69 16.12
C TRP A 40 -24.65 0.74 16.63
N LYS A 41 -25.43 1.66 16.06
CA LYS A 41 -25.62 3.00 16.61
C LYS A 41 -26.84 3.01 17.51
N CYS A 42 -26.66 3.42 18.76
CA CYS A 42 -27.74 3.62 19.72
C CYS A 42 -28.04 5.12 19.86
N ASP A 43 -29.32 5.47 19.73
CA ASP A 43 -29.85 6.81 19.95
C ASP A 43 -31.16 6.71 20.73
N ASN A 44 -31.16 7.25 21.96
CA ASN A 44 -32.25 7.10 22.93
C ASN A 44 -32.73 5.65 23.09
N GLY A 45 -31.77 4.71 23.14
CA GLY A 45 -32.02 3.28 23.31
C GLY A 45 -32.54 2.56 22.06
N VAL A 46 -32.70 3.27 20.93
CA VAL A 46 -33.05 2.67 19.63
C VAL A 46 -31.79 2.32 18.87
N SER A 47 -31.65 1.05 18.50
CA SER A 47 -30.51 0.55 17.74
C SER A 47 -30.74 0.66 16.22
N GLU A 48 -29.74 1.16 15.51
CA GLU A 48 -29.64 1.15 14.05
C GLU A 48 -28.38 0.40 13.63
N LEU A 49 -28.50 -0.54 12.69
CA LEU A 49 -27.33 -1.20 12.09
C LEU A 49 -26.67 -0.25 11.08
N LYS A 50 -25.38 -0.02 11.26
CA LYS A 50 -24.53 0.77 10.36
C LYS A 50 -23.44 -0.10 9.77
N THR A 51 -22.93 0.34 8.62
CA THR A 51 -21.79 -0.28 7.94
C THR A 51 -20.74 0.80 7.70
N CYS A 52 -19.49 0.49 8.02
CA CYS A 52 -18.34 1.30 7.64
C CYS A 52 -18.19 1.38 6.11
N GLY A 53 -17.40 2.35 5.62
CA GLY A 53 -17.09 2.45 4.20
C GLY A 53 -16.45 1.15 3.66
N ASN A 54 -16.71 0.80 2.39
CA ASN A 54 -16.21 -0.46 1.83
C ASN A 54 -14.66 -0.52 1.85
N GLY A 55 -14.10 -1.39 2.68
CA GLY A 55 -12.65 -1.47 2.94
C GLY A 55 -12.19 -0.92 4.29
N LEU A 56 -13.13 -0.44 5.10
CA LEU A 56 -12.92 -0.02 6.48
C LEU A 56 -13.60 -1.01 7.44
N ALA A 57 -13.15 -1.03 8.68
CA ALA A 57 -13.72 -1.78 9.78
C ALA A 57 -14.02 -0.87 10.97
N PHE A 58 -15.00 -1.26 11.78
CA PHE A 58 -15.36 -0.55 12.99
C PHE A 58 -14.34 -0.84 14.09
N ASP A 59 -13.69 0.22 14.55
CA ASP A 59 -12.75 0.22 15.66
C ASP A 59 -13.52 0.40 16.99
N ALA A 60 -13.56 -0.68 17.77
CA ALA A 60 -14.24 -0.73 19.06
C ALA A 60 -13.28 -0.59 20.25
N THR A 61 -12.08 -0.04 20.05
CA THR A 61 -11.10 0.15 21.13
C THR A 61 -11.48 1.24 22.14
N ASP A 62 -12.41 2.14 21.76
CA ASP A 62 -13.01 3.08 22.71
C ASP A 62 -13.89 2.34 23.73
N SER A 63 -13.33 2.13 24.91
CA SER A 63 -14.01 1.50 26.06
C SER A 63 -15.34 2.15 26.47
N LYS A 64 -15.60 3.40 26.06
CA LYS A 64 -16.85 4.11 26.35
C LYS A 64 -17.88 4.00 25.23
N PHE A 65 -17.50 3.48 24.06
CA PHE A 65 -18.37 3.35 22.89
C PHE A 65 -19.03 4.68 22.46
N LEU A 66 -18.36 5.82 22.66
CA LEU A 66 -18.90 7.14 22.34
C LEU A 66 -18.38 7.68 21.00
N THR A 67 -17.39 7.02 20.42
CA THR A 67 -16.76 7.42 19.16
C THR A 67 -17.23 6.52 18.02
N GLU A 68 -17.81 7.12 16.98
CA GLU A 68 -18.09 6.43 15.72
C GLU A 68 -16.80 6.37 14.89
N ASN A 69 -16.00 5.32 15.09
CA ASN A 69 -14.70 5.19 14.44
C ASN A 69 -14.68 4.02 13.43
N CYS A 70 -14.50 4.35 12.15
CA CYS A 70 -14.19 3.38 11.11
C CYS A 70 -12.78 3.65 10.61
N ASP A 71 -11.91 2.65 10.70
CA ASP A 71 -10.50 2.73 10.26
C ASP A 71 -10.22 1.65 9.20
N TYR A 72 -9.07 1.70 8.54
CA TYR A 72 -8.66 0.69 7.59
C TYR A 72 -8.62 -0.69 8.25
N LEU A 73 -9.03 -1.72 7.50
CA LEU A 73 -9.12 -3.11 7.97
C LEU A 73 -7.85 -3.63 8.69
N HIS A 74 -6.67 -3.12 8.33
CA HIS A 74 -5.40 -3.54 8.90
C HIS A 74 -5.01 -2.83 10.20
N ASN A 75 -5.70 -1.75 10.56
CA ASN A 75 -5.52 -1.03 11.82
C ASN A 75 -6.49 -1.51 12.90
N VAL A 76 -7.44 -2.38 12.55
CA VAL A 76 -8.54 -2.79 13.42
C VAL A 76 -8.39 -4.26 13.81
N GLU A 77 -8.32 -4.54 15.10
CA GLU A 77 -8.43 -5.90 15.61
C GLU A 77 -9.89 -6.39 15.55
N CYS A 78 -10.21 -7.16 14.50
CA CYS A 78 -11.55 -7.73 14.33
C CYS A 78 -11.89 -8.84 15.34
N GLY A 79 -10.89 -9.57 15.84
CA GLY A 79 -11.11 -10.76 16.69
C GLY A 79 -12.00 -11.79 15.97
N GLU A 80 -13.08 -12.21 16.62
CA GLU A 80 -14.04 -13.18 16.08
C GLU A 80 -14.99 -12.59 15.03
N ARG A 81 -14.95 -11.27 14.80
CA ARG A 81 -15.80 -10.60 13.79
C ARG A 81 -15.19 -10.77 12.40
N THR A 82 -15.35 -11.94 11.79
CA THR A 82 -14.69 -12.27 10.52
C THR A 82 -15.48 -11.86 9.28
N GLU A 83 -16.76 -11.50 9.41
CA GLU A 83 -17.61 -11.15 8.27
C GLU A 83 -17.32 -9.74 7.77
N LEU A 84 -17.34 -9.57 6.45
CA LEU A 84 -17.18 -8.31 5.76
C LEU A 84 -18.18 -8.23 4.62
N GLU A 85 -18.63 -7.02 4.32
CA GLU A 85 -19.38 -6.75 3.09
C GLU A 85 -18.52 -7.09 1.85
N PRO A 86 -19.17 -7.56 0.77
CA PRO A 86 -18.50 -7.82 -0.49
C PRO A 86 -17.70 -6.59 -0.97
N PRO A 87 -16.52 -6.80 -1.58
CA PRO A 87 -15.74 -5.70 -2.14
C PRO A 87 -16.51 -4.99 -3.26
N ILE A 88 -16.41 -3.65 -3.28
CA ILE A 88 -16.83 -2.83 -4.41
C ILE A 88 -15.54 -2.38 -5.11
N THR A 89 -15.27 -2.97 -6.28
CA THR A 89 -14.04 -2.73 -7.04
C THR A 89 -14.22 -1.58 -8.02
N THR A 90 -13.20 -0.70 -8.08
CA THR A 90 -13.01 0.29 -9.15
C THR A 90 -11.62 0.09 -9.74
N PRO A 91 -11.26 0.76 -10.87
CA PRO A 91 -9.90 0.66 -11.41
C PRO A 91 -8.85 0.97 -10.33
N HIS A 92 -7.88 0.05 -10.16
CA HIS A 92 -6.81 0.10 -9.16
C HIS A 92 -7.22 -0.02 -7.67
N CYS A 93 -8.52 -0.15 -7.38
CA CYS A 93 -9.02 -0.24 -6.01
C CYS A 93 -9.80 -1.54 -5.82
N SER A 94 -9.24 -2.51 -5.09
CA SER A 94 -9.98 -3.74 -4.77
C SER A 94 -11.19 -3.49 -3.86
N ARG A 95 -11.16 -2.41 -3.09
CA ARG A 95 -12.26 -1.86 -2.28
C ARG A 95 -12.23 -0.32 -2.37
N LEU A 96 -13.33 0.35 -2.04
CA LEU A 96 -13.41 1.81 -2.13
C LEU A 96 -12.39 2.55 -1.25
N TYR A 97 -12.01 1.97 -0.11
CA TYR A 97 -10.99 2.50 0.78
C TYR A 97 -9.88 1.48 0.97
N GLY A 98 -8.62 1.90 0.78
CA GLY A 98 -7.46 1.06 1.07
C GLY A 98 -6.22 1.48 0.29
N ILE A 99 -5.13 0.76 0.53
CA ILE A 99 -3.87 0.88 -0.21
C ILE A 99 -3.63 -0.44 -0.95
N PHE A 100 -3.49 -0.38 -2.28
CA PHE A 100 -3.44 -1.56 -3.13
C PHE A 100 -2.19 -1.53 -4.02
N PRO A 101 -1.50 -2.67 -4.22
CA PRO A 101 -0.38 -2.75 -5.16
C PRO A 101 -0.86 -2.56 -6.60
N ASP A 102 0.03 -2.09 -7.47
CA ASP A 102 -0.19 -2.21 -8.91
C ASP A 102 0.02 -3.66 -9.38
N GLU A 103 -0.76 -4.11 -10.36
CA GLU A 103 -0.71 -5.49 -10.84
C GLU A 103 0.51 -5.77 -11.75
N ASN A 104 1.11 -4.74 -12.33
CA ASN A 104 2.17 -4.88 -13.33
C ASN A 104 3.47 -4.17 -12.95
N LYS A 105 3.48 -3.41 -11.85
CA LYS A 105 4.62 -2.60 -11.44
C LYS A 105 4.85 -2.72 -9.93
N CYS A 106 5.90 -3.45 -9.57
CA CYS A 106 6.30 -3.67 -8.17
C CYS A 106 6.60 -2.40 -7.39
N ASP A 107 7.04 -1.33 -8.05
CA ASP A 107 7.34 -0.04 -7.43
C ASP A 107 6.12 0.89 -7.36
N VAL A 108 4.92 0.45 -7.75
CA VAL A 108 3.72 1.29 -7.80
C VAL A 108 2.64 0.76 -6.89
N PHE A 109 1.96 1.68 -6.21
CA PHE A 109 0.79 1.38 -5.41
C PHE A 109 -0.23 2.51 -5.48
N TRP A 110 -1.44 2.23 -5.03
CA TRP A 110 -2.60 3.08 -5.18
C TRP A 110 -3.23 3.32 -3.81
N ASN A 111 -3.42 4.59 -3.44
CA ASN A 111 -4.24 4.95 -2.29
C ASN A 111 -5.63 5.31 -2.78
N CYS A 112 -6.64 4.56 -2.34
CA CYS A 112 -8.02 4.72 -2.76
C CYS A 112 -8.85 5.42 -1.69
N TRP A 113 -9.51 6.50 -2.10
CA TRP A 113 -10.47 7.23 -1.28
C TRP A 113 -11.83 7.23 -1.98
N ASN A 114 -12.80 6.52 -1.41
CA ASN A 114 -14.12 6.36 -2.01
C ASN A 114 -14.09 5.84 -3.48
N GLY A 115 -13.14 4.96 -3.78
CA GLY A 115 -12.92 4.37 -5.11
C GLY A 115 -12.13 5.24 -6.09
N GLU A 116 -11.73 6.45 -5.69
CA GLU A 116 -10.84 7.32 -6.47
C GLU A 116 -9.36 7.00 -6.15
N PRO A 117 -8.58 6.48 -7.11
CA PRO A 117 -7.21 6.08 -6.88
C PRO A 117 -6.22 7.24 -7.06
N SER A 118 -5.32 7.41 -6.09
CA SER A 118 -4.11 8.22 -6.21
C SER A 118 -2.90 7.32 -6.43
N ARG A 119 -2.17 7.53 -7.53
CA ARG A 119 -0.97 6.75 -7.87
C ARG A 119 0.23 7.21 -7.03
N TYR A 120 0.93 6.26 -6.44
CA TYR A 120 2.20 6.46 -5.78
C TYR A 120 3.26 5.55 -6.39
N GLN A 121 4.51 5.99 -6.30
CA GLN A 121 5.64 5.22 -6.75
C GLN A 121 6.68 5.23 -5.63
N CYS A 122 7.20 4.04 -5.31
CA CYS A 122 8.28 3.88 -4.37
C CYS A 122 9.54 4.60 -4.88
N SER A 123 10.45 4.90 -3.95
CA SER A 123 11.76 5.40 -4.33
C SER A 123 12.47 4.37 -5.22
N PRO A 124 13.41 4.83 -6.08
CA PRO A 124 14.14 3.94 -6.98
C PRO A 124 14.73 2.70 -6.27
N GLY A 125 14.62 1.53 -6.91
CA GLY A 125 15.09 0.25 -6.36
C GLY A 125 14.23 -0.37 -5.25
N LEU A 126 13.12 0.27 -4.85
CA LEU A 126 12.18 -0.27 -3.86
C LEU A 126 10.91 -0.82 -4.53
N ALA A 127 10.32 -1.84 -3.92
CA ALA A 127 9.01 -2.39 -4.25
C ALA A 127 8.03 -2.18 -3.09
N TYR A 128 6.75 -2.04 -3.40
CA TYR A 128 5.70 -1.91 -2.40
C TYR A 128 5.34 -3.27 -1.82
N ASP A 129 5.57 -3.46 -0.51
CA ASP A 129 5.11 -4.63 0.21
C ASP A 129 3.67 -4.42 0.69
N ARG A 130 2.74 -5.29 0.25
CA ARG A 130 1.31 -5.14 0.58
C ARG A 130 0.98 -5.45 2.04
N ASP A 131 1.76 -6.31 2.69
CA ASP A 131 1.48 -6.81 4.04
C ASP A 131 2.08 -5.88 5.10
N ALA A 132 3.29 -5.40 4.86
CA ALA A 132 3.96 -4.36 5.64
C ALA A 132 3.48 -2.94 5.29
N ARG A 133 2.88 -2.75 4.11
CA ARG A 133 2.32 -1.47 3.60
C ARG A 133 3.35 -0.37 3.47
N VAL A 134 4.57 -0.75 3.12
CA VAL A 134 5.73 0.14 2.98
C VAL A 134 6.54 -0.24 1.76
N CYS A 135 7.29 0.72 1.23
CA CYS A 135 8.28 0.44 0.19
C CYS A 135 9.50 -0.22 0.84
N MET A 136 9.84 -1.44 0.41
CA MET A 136 10.99 -2.22 0.86
C MET A 136 11.90 -2.53 -0.32
N TRP A 137 13.09 -3.05 -0.07
CA TRP A 137 13.95 -3.52 -1.16
C TRP A 137 13.24 -4.65 -1.92
N ALA A 138 13.33 -4.64 -3.26
CA ALA A 138 12.57 -5.60 -4.07
C ALA A 138 12.95 -7.06 -3.79
N ASP A 139 14.18 -7.35 -3.35
CA ASP A 139 14.61 -8.67 -2.88
C ASP A 139 13.93 -9.14 -1.58
N GLN A 140 13.27 -8.24 -0.85
CA GLN A 140 12.53 -8.53 0.37
C GLN A 140 11.03 -8.70 0.14
N VAL A 141 10.52 -8.35 -1.03
CA VAL A 141 9.10 -8.46 -1.39
C VAL A 141 8.91 -9.75 -2.22
N PRO A 142 8.27 -10.80 -1.68
CA PRO A 142 8.27 -12.13 -2.30
C PRO A 142 7.70 -12.19 -3.72
N GLU A 143 6.76 -11.31 -4.05
CA GLU A 143 6.11 -11.26 -5.36
C GLU A 143 6.89 -10.44 -6.41
N CYS A 144 8.00 -9.81 -6.01
CA CYS A 144 8.75 -8.87 -6.84
C CYS A 144 10.18 -9.33 -7.10
N LYS A 145 10.74 -8.87 -8.23
CA LYS A 145 12.13 -9.11 -8.59
C LYS A 145 12.89 -7.80 -8.75
N ASN A 146 14.19 -7.84 -8.48
CA ASN A 146 15.05 -6.66 -8.62
C ASN A 146 15.05 -6.11 -10.05
N GLU A 147 14.97 -6.97 -11.06
CA GLU A 147 15.00 -6.55 -12.47
C GLU A 147 13.79 -5.67 -12.82
N GLU A 148 12.66 -5.84 -12.13
CA GLU A 148 11.43 -5.06 -12.34
C GLU A 148 11.56 -3.63 -11.81
N VAL A 149 12.42 -3.41 -10.81
CA VAL A 149 12.66 -2.09 -10.20
C VAL A 149 14.02 -1.48 -10.58
N ALA A 150 14.87 -2.22 -11.28
CA ALA A 150 16.19 -1.77 -11.73
C ALA A 150 16.16 -1.07 -13.11
N ASN A 151 14.98 -0.86 -13.71
CA ASN A 151 14.82 -0.23 -15.03
C ASN A 151 15.70 -0.87 -16.13
N GLY A 152 15.88 -2.19 -16.08
CA GLY A 152 16.67 -2.94 -17.06
C GLY A 152 18.19 -2.89 -16.85
N PHE A 153 18.69 -2.22 -15.81
CA PHE A 153 20.10 -2.24 -15.47
C PHE A 153 20.49 -3.56 -14.79
N ALA A 154 21.56 -4.20 -15.29
CA ALA A 154 22.14 -5.40 -14.71
C ALA A 154 23.54 -5.11 -14.17
N CYS A 155 23.84 -5.62 -12.98
CA CYS A 155 25.17 -5.48 -12.42
C CYS A 155 26.22 -6.23 -13.25
N PRO A 156 27.43 -5.67 -13.38
CA PRO A 156 28.57 -6.40 -13.94
C PRO A 156 28.85 -7.69 -13.17
N ALA A 157 29.38 -8.71 -13.85
CA ALA A 157 29.61 -10.03 -13.25
C ALA A 157 30.58 -9.97 -12.05
N ALA A 158 30.25 -10.71 -11.00
CA ALA A 158 31.08 -10.84 -9.80
C ALA A 158 32.39 -11.56 -10.15
N GLY A 159 33.46 -10.77 -10.28
CA GLY A 159 34.79 -11.24 -10.69
C GLY A 159 35.63 -10.16 -11.35
N GLU A 160 35.02 -9.08 -11.84
CA GLU A 160 35.75 -7.95 -12.44
C GLU A 160 36.01 -6.81 -11.44
N LEU A 161 35.28 -6.72 -10.32
CA LEU A 161 35.18 -5.44 -9.60
C LEU A 161 35.04 -5.45 -8.06
N ALA A 162 35.13 -6.58 -7.36
CA ALA A 162 34.90 -6.56 -5.92
C ALA A 162 35.49 -7.75 -5.16
N ASN A 163 36.37 -7.44 -4.19
CA ASN A 163 36.58 -8.29 -3.03
C ASN A 163 35.27 -8.43 -2.23
N THR A 164 35.15 -9.52 -1.47
CA THR A 164 33.97 -9.85 -0.64
C THR A 164 33.58 -8.67 0.26
N GLY A 165 32.34 -8.19 0.15
CA GLY A 165 31.83 -7.02 0.88
C GLY A 165 31.95 -5.66 0.17
N SER A 166 32.45 -5.63 -1.07
CA SER A 166 32.54 -4.40 -1.86
C SER A 166 31.27 -4.16 -2.68
N PHE A 167 30.72 -2.96 -2.57
CA PHE A 167 29.70 -2.45 -3.50
C PHE A 167 30.39 -1.68 -4.63
N SER A 168 29.76 -1.60 -5.80
CA SER A 168 30.23 -0.78 -6.92
C SER A 168 29.14 0.20 -7.34
N ARG A 169 29.54 1.38 -7.82
CA ARG A 169 28.63 2.43 -8.30
C ARG A 169 28.73 2.59 -9.81
N HIS A 170 27.60 2.78 -10.47
CA HIS A 170 27.48 2.85 -11.93
C HIS A 170 26.52 3.98 -12.32
N ALA A 171 26.80 4.70 -13.39
CA ALA A 171 25.92 5.77 -13.85
C ALA A 171 24.58 5.22 -14.36
N HIS A 172 23.51 5.99 -14.20
CA HIS A 172 22.23 5.68 -14.83
C HIS A 172 22.25 6.11 -16.31
N PRO A 173 21.77 5.27 -17.25
CA PRO A 173 21.91 5.53 -18.68
C PRO A 173 21.08 6.72 -19.18
N GLU A 174 19.96 7.02 -18.53
CA GLU A 174 19.00 8.03 -19.01
C GLU A 174 18.91 9.28 -18.12
N ASP A 175 19.63 9.33 -16.99
CA ASP A 175 19.43 10.40 -16.00
C ASP A 175 20.70 10.68 -15.20
N CYS A 176 21.34 11.82 -15.45
CA CYS A 176 22.56 12.26 -14.78
C CYS A 176 22.44 12.34 -13.25
N ARG A 177 21.25 12.60 -12.69
CA ARG A 177 21.07 12.67 -11.23
C ARG A 177 21.01 11.29 -10.60
N LYS A 178 20.81 10.23 -11.38
CA LYS A 178 20.62 8.88 -10.87
C LYS A 178 21.84 8.01 -11.11
N TYR A 179 21.96 6.98 -10.28
CA TYR A 179 23.04 6.00 -10.37
C TYR A 179 22.61 4.68 -9.76
N TYR A 180 23.31 3.60 -10.07
CA TYR A 180 23.10 2.29 -9.47
C TYR A 180 24.22 1.95 -8.50
N ILE A 181 23.86 1.35 -7.37
CA ILE A 181 24.77 0.63 -6.50
C ILE A 181 24.52 -0.86 -6.71
N CYS A 182 25.56 -1.57 -7.14
CA CYS A 182 25.57 -3.02 -7.15
C CYS A 182 26.11 -3.53 -5.83
N LEU A 183 25.27 -4.23 -5.07
CA LEU A 183 25.65 -4.96 -3.88
C LEU A 183 25.40 -6.44 -4.13
N GLU A 184 26.46 -7.27 -4.10
CA GLU A 184 26.35 -8.72 -4.32
C GLU A 184 25.63 -9.10 -5.64
N GLY A 185 25.81 -8.28 -6.68
CA GLY A 185 25.18 -8.48 -7.99
C GLY A 185 23.74 -7.95 -8.09
N VAL A 186 23.17 -7.41 -7.01
CA VAL A 186 21.86 -6.76 -7.01
C VAL A 186 22.00 -5.27 -7.28
N ALA A 187 21.38 -4.80 -8.37
CA ALA A 187 21.34 -3.39 -8.72
C ALA A 187 20.29 -2.66 -7.89
N ARG A 188 20.70 -1.56 -7.26
CA ARG A 188 19.81 -0.67 -6.52
C ARG A 188 19.98 0.73 -7.06
N GLU A 189 18.90 1.33 -7.55
CA GLU A 189 18.92 2.69 -8.08
C GLU A 189 18.90 3.71 -6.93
N TYR A 190 19.68 4.78 -7.07
CA TYR A 190 19.79 5.88 -6.12
C TYR A 190 19.77 7.21 -6.87
N GLY A 191 19.45 8.28 -6.15
CA GLY A 191 19.54 9.65 -6.63
C GLY A 191 20.60 10.44 -5.88
N CYS A 192 21.30 11.31 -6.61
CA CYS A 192 22.11 12.35 -6.02
C CYS A 192 21.23 13.42 -5.34
N PRO A 193 21.72 14.07 -4.27
CA PRO A 193 21.05 15.23 -3.68
C PRO A 193 20.70 16.29 -4.73
N ILE A 194 19.60 17.03 -4.53
CA ILE A 194 19.21 18.09 -5.46
C ILE A 194 20.36 19.08 -5.68
N GLY A 195 20.60 19.41 -6.94
CA GLY A 195 21.67 20.30 -7.39
C GLY A 195 22.99 19.60 -7.68
N THR A 196 23.07 18.27 -7.54
CA THR A 196 24.25 17.47 -7.94
C THR A 196 23.85 16.39 -8.93
N VAL A 197 24.83 15.85 -9.66
CA VAL A 197 24.69 14.74 -10.61
C VAL A 197 25.80 13.71 -10.39
N PHE A 198 25.61 12.47 -10.84
CA PHE A 198 26.55 11.39 -10.61
C PHE A 198 27.73 11.45 -11.58
N LYS A 199 28.94 11.54 -11.04
CA LYS A 199 30.21 11.44 -11.75
C LYS A 199 30.80 10.05 -11.57
N ILE A 200 31.13 9.39 -12.67
CA ILE A 200 31.90 8.13 -12.67
C ILE A 200 33.33 8.44 -12.22
N GLY A 201 33.88 7.63 -11.32
CA GLY A 201 35.25 7.77 -10.83
C GLY A 201 36.30 7.18 -11.79
N ASP A 202 37.57 7.40 -11.47
CA ASP A 202 38.70 6.97 -12.32
C ASP A 202 38.88 5.44 -12.38
N SER A 203 38.36 4.73 -11.38
CA SER A 203 38.34 3.27 -11.34
C SER A 203 36.93 2.75 -11.60
N ASP A 204 36.84 1.64 -12.33
CA ASP A 204 35.58 0.95 -12.56
C ASP A 204 34.83 0.72 -11.24
N GLY A 205 33.51 0.87 -11.27
CA GLY A 205 32.66 0.71 -10.09
C GLY A 205 32.83 1.77 -9.01
N THR A 206 33.52 2.88 -9.28
CA THR A 206 33.60 4.04 -8.39
C THR A 206 32.87 5.25 -8.95
N GLY A 207 32.53 6.19 -8.09
CA GLY A 207 31.83 7.42 -8.47
C GLY A 207 31.18 8.09 -7.28
N ASN A 208 30.79 9.35 -7.47
CA ASN A 208 30.18 10.17 -6.44
C ASN A 208 29.33 11.29 -7.07
N CYS A 209 28.46 11.89 -6.27
CA CYS A 209 27.69 13.05 -6.69
C CYS A 209 28.58 14.29 -6.69
N GLU A 210 28.56 15.05 -7.78
CA GLU A 210 29.34 16.28 -8.00
C GLU A 210 28.46 17.37 -8.60
N ASP A 211 29.01 18.58 -8.70
CA ASP A 211 28.36 19.68 -9.41
C ASP A 211 28.19 19.35 -10.92
N PRO A 212 27.03 19.70 -11.53
CA PRO A 212 26.76 19.40 -12.94
C PRO A 212 27.81 19.90 -13.92
N GLU A 213 28.42 21.06 -13.64
CA GLU A 213 29.47 21.66 -14.47
C GLU A 213 30.73 20.78 -14.55
N ASP A 214 30.96 19.89 -13.58
CA ASP A 214 32.12 19.00 -13.51
C ASP A 214 31.86 17.61 -14.12
N VAL A 215 30.66 17.39 -14.67
CA VAL A 215 30.23 16.11 -15.26
C VAL A 215 29.88 16.32 -16.74
N PRO A 216 30.75 15.88 -17.67
CA PRO A 216 30.55 16.06 -19.10
C PRO A 216 29.20 15.53 -19.59
N GLY A 217 28.43 16.38 -20.27
CA GLY A 217 27.10 16.06 -20.80
C GLY A 217 25.95 16.24 -19.82
N CYS A 218 26.23 16.66 -18.58
CA CYS A 218 25.22 16.93 -17.55
C CYS A 218 25.21 18.40 -17.08
N GLU A 219 25.99 19.28 -17.71
CA GLU A 219 26.25 20.66 -17.28
C GLU A 219 24.96 21.47 -17.10
N ASP A 220 24.02 21.31 -18.04
CA ASP A 220 22.75 22.02 -18.05
C ASP A 220 21.59 21.23 -17.43
N TYR A 221 21.85 20.14 -16.69
CA TYR A 221 20.82 19.20 -16.21
C TYR A 221 19.67 19.89 -15.45
N TYR A 222 19.98 20.89 -14.61
CA TYR A 222 18.97 21.64 -13.85
C TYR A 222 18.45 22.89 -14.57
N GLY A 223 19.03 23.27 -15.72
CA GLY A 223 18.66 24.48 -16.47
C GLY A 223 18.52 25.73 -15.58
N ASP A 224 17.42 26.46 -15.74
CA ASP A 224 17.12 27.70 -15.00
C ASP A 224 16.41 27.48 -13.64
N VAL A 225 16.38 26.25 -13.12
CA VAL A 225 15.66 25.93 -11.89
C VAL A 225 16.32 26.60 -10.67
N ASP A 226 15.51 27.26 -9.83
CA ASP A 226 15.99 27.81 -8.56
C ASP A 226 16.23 26.71 -7.52
N LEU A 227 17.42 26.13 -7.56
CA LEU A 227 17.87 25.08 -6.64
C LEU A 227 17.89 25.54 -5.17
N LYS A 228 18.02 26.84 -4.90
CA LYS A 228 17.98 27.35 -3.51
C LYS A 228 16.56 27.31 -2.96
N ALA A 229 15.57 27.64 -3.79
CA ALA A 229 14.17 27.48 -3.43
C ALA A 229 13.81 26.02 -3.17
N LEU A 230 14.26 25.09 -4.03
CA LEU A 230 13.99 23.65 -3.87
C LEU A 230 14.63 23.05 -2.61
N LYS A 231 15.90 23.35 -2.34
CA LYS A 231 16.59 22.88 -1.12
C LYS A 231 15.92 23.39 0.16
N LYS A 232 15.36 24.61 0.14
CA LYS A 232 14.65 25.19 1.30
C LYS A 232 13.31 24.50 1.59
N LEU A 233 12.73 23.84 0.59
CA LEU A 233 11.50 23.07 0.73
C LEU A 233 11.75 21.62 1.19
N GLY A 234 13.00 21.21 1.41
CA GLY A 234 13.35 19.90 1.94
C GLY A 234 13.38 18.77 0.90
N PHE A 235 13.51 19.13 -0.38
CA PHE A 235 13.71 18.18 -1.48
C PHE A 235 15.20 17.93 -1.77
#